data_AF-A0A3C0EIB4-F1
#
_entry.id   AF-A0A3C0EIB4-F1
#
_cell.length_a   1.000
_cell.length_b   1.000
_cell.length_c   1.000
_cell.angle_alpha   90.00
_cell.angle_beta   90.00
_cell.angle_gamma   90.00
#
_symmetry.space_group_name_H-M   'P 1'
#
loop_
_entity.id
_entity.type
_entity.pdbx_description
1 polymer ?
#
loop_
_entity_poly.entity_id
_entity_poly.type
_entity_poly.pdbx_seq_one_letter_code
_entity_poly.pdbx_strand_id
1 'polypeptide(L)'
;MLNYTTSMHMITIILAVGLLIHDAFADLESTLVGNGAVYALAVMLLPKLLLLVIYRRLCSRAVRHPTSTRLKRLDRLGSQLRLAMLGSYGIDLLTGCLTWVRMMVGDWVLLDELLFLLPTLGTQLMFWRMYYPVDRRLREAMAYHAVDRGDPVPPIWSMRQYLIAQVRHSLMIPGVPLLLLLGWTEALNMAPRSWLILSNGTDIQSTLSLSGTFVVFLFTPVMIRYLWDTQSMPDSPMRSRLLGLCKHHRVGIRDILYWKTSGGMANGAVIGFVGKLRYILLTDVLLSQMSPSCIEAVMAHEIAHVRKKHMFWMIAAAGSMMVIYEMFFGVLFWYMGVQFSNQLIQPQLWQSTIDTTAMLIGMLMAGGLWVVSFGWISRRMERQADSFAVAHMAQANGHVRIEPEDAHAMIQALDEVAGLNHVRIEKKSWRHGSIAWRQEYLRTLVSQKASRLPIDRTMRWVCLLIVLGALLSAWLLNGGLEKIENYLLPPQSPKVYVI
;
A
#
# COMPACT_ATOMS: atom_id res chain seq x y z
N MET A 1 17.10 -3.55 8.97
CA MET A 1 16.93 -2.43 8.01
C MET A 1 15.57 -2.43 7.29
N LEU A 2 14.89 -3.58 7.08
CA LEU A 2 13.62 -3.64 6.34
C LEU A 2 12.38 -3.04 7.01
N ASN A 3 12.40 -2.73 8.32
CA ASN A 3 11.29 -1.99 8.93
C ASN A 3 11.24 -0.53 8.44
N TYR A 4 12.34 -0.01 7.88
CA TYR A 4 12.41 1.37 7.45
C TYR A 4 11.72 1.61 6.11
N THR A 5 11.65 0.63 5.21
CA THR A 5 11.10 0.81 3.86
C THR A 5 9.59 0.64 3.79
N THR A 6 9.00 -0.29 4.57
CA THR A 6 7.54 -0.48 4.60
C THR A 6 6.80 0.72 5.20
N SER A 7 7.38 1.38 6.20
CA SER A 7 6.76 2.55 6.85
C SER A 7 6.85 3.83 6.01
N MET A 8 7.66 3.87 4.95
CA MET A 8 7.91 5.11 4.20
C MET A 8 6.92 5.32 3.06
N HIS A 9 6.51 4.28 2.33
CA HIS A 9 5.44 4.40 1.33
C HIS A 9 4.11 4.83 1.96
N MET A 10 3.89 4.44 3.22
CA MET A 10 2.68 4.81 3.96
C MET A 10 2.56 6.32 4.17
N ILE A 11 3.68 7.06 4.27
CA ILE A 11 3.64 8.52 4.47
C ILE A 11 2.92 9.16 3.29
N THR A 12 3.37 8.92 2.06
CA THR A 12 2.78 9.53 0.86
C THR A 12 1.31 9.16 0.68
N ILE A 13 0.96 7.90 0.97
CA ILE A 13 -0.43 7.44 0.93
C ILE A 13 -1.27 8.16 1.99
N ILE A 14 -0.77 8.28 3.23
CA ILE A 14 -1.47 8.98 4.32
C ILE A 14 -1.65 10.46 4.00
N LEU A 15 -0.65 11.12 3.40
CA LEU A 15 -0.76 12.51 2.97
C LEU A 15 -1.88 12.67 1.94
N ALA A 16 -1.85 11.88 0.86
CA ALA A 16 -2.88 11.93 -0.18
C ALA A 16 -4.28 11.57 0.32
N VAL A 17 -4.40 10.53 1.16
CA VAL A 17 -5.67 10.15 1.78
C VAL A 17 -6.16 11.24 2.74
N GLY A 18 -5.26 11.91 3.46
CA GLY A 18 -5.62 13.04 4.31
C GLY A 18 -6.24 14.21 3.53
N LEU A 19 -5.73 14.50 2.33
CA LEU A 19 -6.32 15.50 1.43
C LEU A 19 -7.72 15.07 0.96
N LEU A 20 -7.85 13.83 0.49
CA LEU A 20 -9.15 13.28 0.05
C LEU A 20 -10.21 13.29 1.16
N ILE A 21 -9.80 12.93 2.39
CA ILE A 21 -10.67 12.97 3.55
C ILE A 21 -11.04 14.42 3.87
N HIS A 22 -10.08 15.35 3.82
CA HIS A 22 -10.36 16.77 4.07
C HIS A 22 -11.40 17.32 3.08
N ASP A 23 -11.24 17.09 1.77
CA ASP A 23 -12.21 17.57 0.78
C ASP A 23 -13.59 16.92 0.96
N ALA A 24 -13.64 15.65 1.39
CA ALA A 24 -14.91 14.96 1.70
C ALA A 24 -15.59 15.47 2.98
N PHE A 25 -14.83 16.07 3.90
CA PHE A 25 -15.27 16.48 5.24
C PHE A 25 -14.95 17.96 5.52
N ALA A 26 -15.00 18.81 4.50
CA ALA A 26 -14.63 20.23 4.62
C ALA A 26 -15.42 20.97 5.71
N ASP A 27 -16.66 20.53 6.00
CA ASP A 27 -17.53 21.11 7.03
C ASP A 27 -17.06 20.87 8.48
N LEU A 28 -16.12 19.94 8.69
CA LEU A 28 -15.55 19.62 10.02
C LEU A 28 -14.32 20.47 10.37
N GLU A 29 -13.89 21.35 9.47
CA GLU A 29 -12.74 22.20 9.68
C GLU A 29 -13.01 23.28 10.74
N SER A 30 -12.08 23.46 11.67
CA SER A 30 -12.14 24.60 12.59
C SER A 30 -11.63 25.86 11.91
N THR A 31 -12.32 26.99 12.07
CA THR A 31 -11.87 28.30 11.58
C THR A 31 -10.73 28.89 12.43
N LEU A 32 -9.94 28.04 13.10
CA LEU A 32 -8.99 28.42 14.15
C LEU A 32 -7.84 29.29 13.61
N VAL A 33 -7.38 29.00 12.39
CA VAL A 33 -6.33 29.77 11.72
C VAL A 33 -6.86 31.10 11.17
N GLY A 34 -8.11 31.13 10.70
CA GLY A 34 -8.72 32.30 10.06
C GLY A 34 -7.84 32.89 8.96
N ASN A 35 -7.76 34.23 8.90
CA ASN A 35 -6.92 34.95 7.92
C ASN A 35 -5.50 35.25 8.42
N GLY A 36 -5.11 34.72 9.58
CA GLY A 36 -3.85 35.06 10.23
C GLY A 36 -2.65 34.32 9.65
N ALA A 37 -1.94 34.91 8.68
CA ALA A 37 -0.76 34.29 8.05
C ALA A 37 0.32 33.84 9.06
N VAL A 38 0.55 34.62 10.11
CA VAL A 38 1.53 34.29 11.17
C VAL A 38 1.10 33.03 11.92
N TYR A 39 -0.20 32.89 12.19
CA TYR A 39 -0.73 31.73 12.92
C TYR A 39 -0.71 30.47 12.05
N ALA A 40 -1.14 30.58 10.78
CA ALA A 40 -1.05 29.49 9.80
C ALA A 40 0.39 28.96 9.70
N LEU A 41 1.35 29.86 9.47
CA LEU A 41 2.77 29.49 9.37
C LEU A 41 3.32 28.93 10.69
N ALA A 42 2.90 29.46 11.84
CA ALA A 42 3.33 28.94 13.14
C ALA A 42 2.84 27.50 13.37
N VAL A 43 1.56 27.21 13.08
CA VAL A 43 0.98 25.86 13.18
C VAL A 43 1.70 24.91 12.23
N MET A 44 1.90 25.30 10.97
CA MET A 44 2.55 24.47 9.96
C MET A 44 4.02 24.22 10.25
N LEU A 45 4.78 25.20 10.76
CA LEU A 45 6.24 25.12 10.83
C LEU A 45 6.79 24.76 12.22
N LEU A 46 6.26 25.32 13.32
CA LEU A 46 6.88 25.16 14.65
C LEU A 46 6.97 23.71 15.13
N PRO A 47 5.90 22.88 15.05
CA PRO A 47 5.99 21.47 15.45
C PRO A 47 7.05 20.72 14.63
N LYS A 48 7.12 21.00 13.33
CA LYS A 48 8.04 20.34 12.40
C LYS A 48 9.49 20.75 12.67
N LEU A 49 9.76 22.04 12.91
CA LEU A 49 11.08 22.53 13.32
C LEU A 49 11.55 21.89 14.64
N LEU A 50 10.65 21.73 15.62
CA LEU A 50 10.96 21.04 16.87
C LEU A 50 11.35 19.57 16.62
N LEU A 51 10.58 18.85 15.79
CA LEU A 51 10.89 17.48 15.40
C LEU A 51 12.26 17.37 14.72
N LEU A 52 12.61 18.31 13.84
CA LEU A 52 13.92 18.37 13.19
C LEU A 52 15.06 18.55 14.20
N VAL A 53 14.91 19.42 15.20
CA VAL A 53 15.92 19.62 16.25
C VAL A 53 16.12 18.34 17.08
N ILE A 54 15.03 17.67 17.47
CA ILE A 54 15.07 16.42 18.23
C ILE A 54 15.75 15.32 17.42
N TYR A 55 15.36 15.14 16.16
CA TYR A 55 15.90 14.10 15.28
C TYR A 55 17.38 14.33 14.99
N ARG A 56 17.80 15.57 14.72
CA ARG A 56 19.21 15.93 14.52
C ARG A 56 20.07 15.54 15.72
N ARG A 57 19.63 15.86 16.94
CA ARG A 57 20.35 15.50 18.19
C ARG A 57 20.47 13.99 18.36
N LEU A 58 19.44 13.25 17.98
CA LEU A 58 19.42 11.78 18.07
C LEU A 58 20.41 11.16 17.07
N CYS A 59 20.38 11.60 15.81
CA CYS A 59 21.33 11.17 14.77
C CYS A 59 22.78 11.52 15.15
N SER A 60 23.04 12.76 15.61
CA SER A 60 24.41 13.16 15.97
C SER A 60 24.99 12.33 17.12
N ARG A 61 24.16 11.96 18.11
CA ARG A 61 24.58 11.09 19.23
C ARG A 61 24.87 9.66 18.78
N ALA A 62 24.08 9.12 17.85
CA ALA A 62 24.29 7.79 17.29
C ALA A 62 25.57 7.71 16.44
N VAL A 63 25.88 8.77 15.70
CA VAL A 63 27.13 8.88 14.93
C VAL A 63 28.33 9.02 15.86
N ARG A 64 28.29 9.89 16.89
CA ARG A 64 29.50 10.12 17.72
C ARG A 64 29.93 8.89 18.53
N HIS A 65 28.99 8.11 19.07
CA HIS A 65 29.32 6.85 19.72
C HIS A 65 28.33 5.77 19.29
N PRO A 66 28.66 4.99 18.25
CA PRO A 66 27.79 3.95 17.72
C PRO A 66 27.77 2.76 18.68
N THR A 67 26.61 2.51 19.30
CA THR A 67 26.37 1.27 20.05
C THR A 67 25.06 0.64 19.57
N SER A 68 24.95 -0.70 19.64
CA SER A 68 23.74 -1.42 19.23
C SER A 68 22.48 -0.86 19.91
N THR A 69 22.56 -0.55 21.21
CA THR A 69 21.47 0.06 21.98
C THR A 69 21.07 1.44 21.44
N ARG A 70 22.04 2.28 21.07
CA ARG A 70 21.76 3.62 20.53
C ARG A 70 21.16 3.56 19.13
N LEU A 71 21.62 2.63 18.28
CA LEU A 71 21.04 2.42 16.95
C LEU A 71 19.60 1.90 17.04
N LYS A 72 19.32 0.95 17.92
CA LYS A 72 17.94 0.47 18.20
C LYS A 72 17.05 1.60 18.74
N ARG A 73 17.59 2.46 19.62
CA ARG A 73 16.86 3.63 20.13
C ARG A 73 16.59 4.66 19.04
N LEU A 74 17.56 4.91 18.15
CA LEU A 74 17.39 5.78 16.98
C LEU A 74 16.28 5.27 16.05
N ASP A 75 16.25 3.96 15.79
CA ASP A 75 15.22 3.34 14.95
C ASP A 75 13.81 3.48 15.55
N ARG A 76 13.66 3.18 16.85
CA ARG A 76 12.39 3.29 17.58
C ARG A 76 11.90 4.74 17.66
N LEU A 77 12.73 5.64 18.20
CA LEU A 77 12.36 7.05 18.35
C LEU A 77 12.19 7.74 16.98
N GLY A 78 13.01 7.39 15.99
CA GLY A 78 12.86 7.91 14.63
C GLY A 78 11.52 7.54 14.00
N SER A 79 11.02 6.33 14.26
CA SER A 79 9.69 5.91 13.82
C SER A 79 8.57 6.69 14.53
N GLN A 80 8.71 6.95 15.83
CA GLN A 80 7.77 7.78 16.59
C GLN A 80 7.77 9.25 16.11
N LEU A 81 8.94 9.82 15.79
CA LEU A 81 9.04 11.19 15.28
C LEU A 81 8.41 11.34 13.90
N ARG A 82 8.48 10.33 13.03
CA ARG A 82 7.73 10.30 11.77
C ARG A 82 6.23 10.23 11.99
N LEU A 83 5.77 9.44 12.97
CA LEU A 83 4.35 9.41 13.33
C LEU A 83 3.89 10.76 13.88
N ALA A 84 4.72 11.43 14.70
CA ALA A 84 4.44 12.78 15.18
C ALA A 84 4.42 13.82 14.05
N MET A 85 5.24 13.66 13.02
CA MET A 85 5.19 14.49 11.80
C MET A 85 3.88 14.29 11.03
N LEU A 86 3.39 13.05 10.92
CA LEU A 86 2.06 12.77 10.34
C LEU A 86 0.93 13.31 11.22
N GLY A 87 1.07 13.23 12.55
CA GLY A 87 0.12 13.83 13.49
C GLY A 87 0.08 15.35 13.37
N SER A 88 1.22 16.02 13.19
CA SER A 88 1.23 17.47 12.96
C SER A 88 0.62 17.85 11.62
N TYR A 89 0.80 17.04 10.57
CA TYR A 89 0.08 17.20 9.31
C TYR A 89 -1.46 17.11 9.49
N GLY A 90 -1.94 16.14 10.27
CA GLY A 90 -3.37 16.06 10.60
C GLY A 90 -3.88 17.29 11.35
N ILE A 91 -3.07 17.87 12.24
CA ILE A 91 -3.40 19.14 12.91
C ILE A 91 -3.46 20.29 11.90
N ASP A 92 -2.53 20.35 10.94
CA ASP A 92 -2.55 21.38 9.89
C ASP A 92 -3.89 21.35 9.11
N LEU A 93 -4.39 20.15 8.79
CA LEU A 93 -5.69 19.95 8.13
C LEU A 93 -6.85 20.44 9.01
N LEU A 94 -6.93 19.98 10.27
CA LEU A 94 -8.04 20.28 11.18
C LEU A 94 -8.13 21.76 11.58
N THR A 95 -7.01 22.47 11.56
CA THR A 95 -6.93 23.90 11.96
C THR A 95 -7.23 24.86 10.81
N GLY A 96 -7.38 24.34 9.60
CA GLY A 96 -7.71 25.12 8.41
C GLY A 96 -6.56 25.77 7.68
N CYS A 97 -5.36 25.20 7.82
CA CYS A 97 -4.20 25.68 7.09
C CYS A 97 -4.34 25.47 5.56
N LEU A 98 -5.02 24.41 5.11
CA LEU A 98 -5.26 24.18 3.67
C LEU A 98 -6.17 25.25 3.07
N THR A 99 -7.30 25.55 3.74
CA THR A 99 -8.20 26.66 3.36
C THR A 99 -7.47 27.99 3.33
N TRP A 100 -6.58 28.23 4.29
CA TRP A 100 -5.71 29.42 4.28
C TRP A 100 -4.80 29.47 3.05
N VAL A 101 -4.17 28.36 2.64
CA VAL A 101 -3.36 28.31 1.41
C VAL A 101 -4.20 28.59 0.17
N ARG A 102 -5.39 27.97 0.06
CA ARG A 102 -6.36 28.21 -1.03
C ARG A 102 -6.76 29.69 -1.13
N MET A 103 -6.98 30.36 0.01
CA MET A 103 -7.27 31.81 0.02
C MET A 103 -6.11 32.67 -0.49
N MET A 104 -4.86 32.24 -0.30
CA MET A 104 -3.67 33.03 -0.69
C MET A 104 -3.27 32.82 -2.16
N VAL A 105 -3.38 31.60 -2.67
CA VAL A 105 -2.83 31.21 -3.98
C VAL A 105 -3.94 30.98 -5.02
N GLY A 106 -5.18 30.79 -4.55
CA GLY A 106 -6.30 30.29 -5.36
C GLY A 106 -6.39 28.77 -5.32
N ASP A 107 -7.52 28.28 -5.81
CA ASP A 107 -7.85 26.85 -5.96
C ASP A 107 -7.36 26.39 -7.35
N TRP A 108 -6.08 26.00 -7.44
CA TRP A 108 -5.43 25.66 -8.70
C TRP A 108 -5.03 24.20 -8.67
N VAL A 109 -5.40 23.45 -9.70
CA VAL A 109 -5.09 22.01 -9.83
C VAL A 109 -3.72 21.62 -9.26
N LEU A 110 -3.74 20.91 -8.12
CA LEU A 110 -2.62 20.38 -7.35
C LEU A 110 -1.66 21.40 -6.71
N LEU A 111 -1.80 22.71 -6.96
CA LEU A 111 -0.83 23.69 -6.52
C LEU A 111 -0.98 24.02 -5.03
N ASP A 112 -2.19 24.27 -4.57
CA ASP A 112 -2.48 24.57 -3.17
C ASP A 112 -2.23 23.34 -2.29
N GLU A 113 -2.59 22.13 -2.73
CA GLU A 113 -2.24 20.90 -2.02
C GLU A 113 -0.73 20.71 -1.96
N LEU A 114 -0.01 20.96 -3.05
CA LEU A 114 1.44 20.83 -3.06
C LEU A 114 2.09 21.80 -2.08
N LEU A 115 1.67 23.08 -2.10
CA LEU A 115 2.17 24.12 -1.20
C LEU A 115 1.85 23.78 0.27
N PHE A 116 0.67 23.27 0.53
CA PHE A 116 0.25 22.80 1.84
C PHE A 116 1.10 21.61 2.32
N LEU A 117 1.45 20.67 1.43
CA LEU A 117 2.30 19.52 1.74
C LEU A 117 3.79 19.86 1.92
N LEU A 118 4.27 21.00 1.40
CA LEU A 118 5.70 21.36 1.40
C LEU A 118 6.37 21.30 2.78
N PRO A 119 5.80 21.84 3.88
CA PRO A 119 6.44 21.74 5.20
C PRO A 119 6.65 20.30 5.66
N THR A 120 5.67 19.44 5.39
CA THR A 120 5.71 18.02 5.77
C THR A 120 6.71 17.25 4.91
N LEU A 121 6.68 17.44 3.59
CA LEU A 121 7.64 16.84 2.65
C LEU A 121 9.08 17.32 2.92
N GLY A 122 9.25 18.61 3.21
CA GLY A 122 10.53 19.21 3.57
C GLY A 122 11.09 18.62 4.87
N THR A 123 10.25 18.42 5.87
CA THR A 123 10.62 17.76 7.14
C THR A 123 11.10 16.34 6.90
N GLN A 124 10.37 15.58 6.07
CA GLN A 124 10.74 14.22 5.71
C GLN A 124 12.08 14.16 4.95
N LEU A 125 12.32 15.08 4.00
CA LEU A 125 13.60 15.20 3.30
C LEU A 125 14.76 15.51 4.26
N MET A 126 14.52 16.38 5.24
CA MET A 126 15.50 16.71 6.26
C MET A 126 15.79 15.55 7.21
N PHE A 127 14.80 14.73 7.57
CA PHE A 127 15.03 13.48 8.30
C PHE A 127 15.99 12.57 7.53
N TRP A 128 15.76 12.35 6.24
CA TRP A 128 16.70 11.54 5.43
C TRP A 128 18.10 12.14 5.39
N ARG A 129 18.21 13.47 5.19
CA ARG A 129 19.50 14.15 5.20
C ARG A 129 20.24 13.98 6.52
N MET A 130 19.54 14.08 7.65
CA MET A 130 20.11 13.91 8.99
C MET A 130 20.50 12.46 9.30
N TYR A 131 19.79 11.49 8.71
CA TYR A 131 20.06 10.06 8.89
C TYR A 131 21.22 9.56 8.03
N TYR A 132 21.51 10.20 6.88
CA TYR A 132 22.52 9.76 5.92
C TYR A 132 23.90 9.40 6.54
N PRO A 133 24.50 10.18 7.49
CA PRO A 133 25.77 9.79 8.09
C PRO A 133 25.72 8.47 8.87
N VAL A 134 24.56 8.11 9.42
CA VAL A 134 24.33 6.80 10.06
C VAL A 134 24.24 5.71 9.00
N ASP A 135 23.45 5.93 7.94
CA ASP A 135 23.30 4.99 6.82
C ASP A 135 24.64 4.68 6.15
N ARG A 136 25.44 5.72 5.88
CA ARG A 136 26.77 5.56 5.29
C ARG A 136 27.68 4.66 6.13
N ARG A 137 27.73 4.86 7.45
CA ARG A 137 28.54 3.99 8.34
C ARG A 137 28.05 2.56 8.40
N LEU A 138 26.72 2.36 8.34
CA LEU A 138 26.15 1.02 8.27
C LEU A 138 26.55 0.34 6.95
N ARG A 139 26.52 1.05 5.83
CA ARG A 139 26.97 0.54 4.53
C ARG A 139 28.46 0.23 4.51
N GLU A 140 29.29 1.09 5.11
CA GLU A 140 30.71 0.84 5.28
C GLU A 140 30.95 -0.45 6.08
N ALA A 141 30.26 -0.63 7.21
CA ALA A 141 30.34 -1.87 7.99
C ALA A 141 29.86 -3.11 7.23
N MET A 142 28.77 -3.00 6.46
CA MET A 142 28.29 -4.08 5.58
C MET A 142 29.30 -4.41 4.48
N ALA A 143 29.95 -3.40 3.91
CA ALA A 143 30.97 -3.57 2.88
C ALA A 143 32.18 -4.32 3.43
N TYR A 144 32.67 -3.97 4.63
CA TYR A 144 33.74 -4.72 5.30
C TYR A 144 33.36 -6.20 5.51
N HIS A 145 32.17 -6.46 6.05
CA HIS A 145 31.69 -7.84 6.24
C HIS A 145 31.49 -8.61 4.92
N ALA A 146 31.09 -7.93 3.84
CA ALA A 146 30.96 -8.56 2.52
C ALA A 146 32.33 -8.98 1.99
N VAL A 147 33.35 -8.12 2.12
CA VAL A 147 34.73 -8.46 1.75
C VAL A 147 35.23 -9.67 2.53
N ASP A 148 35.00 -9.72 3.84
CA ASP A 148 35.44 -10.84 4.70
C ASP A 148 34.83 -12.19 4.29
N ARG A 149 33.61 -12.18 3.72
CA ARG A 149 32.89 -13.39 3.29
C ARG A 149 33.07 -13.71 1.80
N GLY A 150 33.72 -12.85 1.03
CA GLY A 150 33.79 -12.97 -0.43
C GLY A 150 32.46 -12.67 -1.14
N ASP A 151 31.54 -11.98 -0.46
CA ASP A 151 30.26 -11.56 -1.04
C ASP A 151 30.45 -10.32 -1.93
N PRO A 152 29.54 -10.07 -2.90
CA PRO A 152 29.52 -8.82 -3.65
C PRO A 152 29.43 -7.60 -2.72
N VAL A 153 30.39 -6.69 -2.84
CA VAL A 153 30.47 -5.50 -1.98
C VAL A 153 29.37 -4.50 -2.38
N PRO A 154 28.46 -4.13 -1.47
CA PRO A 154 27.43 -3.16 -1.77
C PRO A 154 28.04 -1.76 -2.01
N PRO A 155 27.53 -0.98 -2.97
CA PRO A 155 28.05 0.35 -3.22
C PRO A 155 27.75 1.29 -2.06
N ILE A 156 28.74 2.10 -1.69
CA ILE A 156 28.58 3.18 -0.71
C ILE A 156 28.01 4.40 -1.44
N TRP A 157 26.77 4.74 -1.15
CA TRP A 157 26.10 5.87 -1.80
C TRP A 157 26.62 7.21 -1.27
N SER A 158 26.76 8.18 -2.18
CA SER A 158 26.86 9.59 -1.82
C SER A 158 25.54 10.10 -1.23
N MET A 159 25.58 11.25 -0.54
CA MET A 159 24.38 11.87 0.04
C MET A 159 23.32 12.14 -1.03
N ARG A 160 23.73 12.56 -2.24
CA ARG A 160 22.82 12.84 -3.35
C ARG A 160 22.14 11.56 -3.83
N GLN A 161 22.90 10.49 -4.05
CA GLN A 161 22.35 9.19 -4.46
C GLN A 161 21.39 8.63 -3.41
N TYR A 162 21.75 8.72 -2.12
CA TYR A 162 20.88 8.31 -1.02
C TYR A 162 19.56 9.09 -1.02
N LEU A 163 19.60 10.43 -1.09
CA LEU A 163 18.38 11.25 -1.09
C LEU A 163 17.51 10.99 -2.32
N ILE A 164 18.11 10.87 -3.51
CA ILE A 164 17.37 10.53 -4.74
C ILE A 164 16.72 9.16 -4.60
N ALA A 165 17.43 8.16 -4.07
CA ALA A 165 16.85 6.84 -3.83
C ALA A 165 15.68 6.92 -2.84
N GLN A 166 15.80 7.69 -1.75
CA GLN A 166 14.70 7.86 -0.79
C GLN A 166 13.48 8.56 -1.39
N VAL A 167 13.69 9.63 -2.18
CA VAL A 167 12.62 10.35 -2.87
C VAL A 167 11.92 9.45 -3.89
N ARG A 168 12.69 8.75 -4.74
CA ARG A 168 12.15 7.82 -5.74
C ARG A 168 11.32 6.73 -5.06
N HIS A 169 11.90 6.04 -4.08
CA HIS A 169 11.24 4.93 -3.42
C HIS A 169 10.05 5.38 -2.57
N SER A 170 10.22 6.36 -1.70
CA SER A 170 9.21 6.69 -0.69
C SER A 170 8.13 7.64 -1.22
N LEU A 171 8.51 8.64 -2.03
CA LEU A 171 7.58 9.67 -2.51
C LEU A 171 7.07 9.33 -3.90
N MET A 172 7.95 9.12 -4.88
CA MET A 172 7.51 9.07 -6.28
C MET A 172 6.71 7.82 -6.63
N ILE A 173 7.10 6.64 -6.14
CA ILE A 173 6.39 5.39 -6.46
C ILE A 173 4.90 5.43 -6.12
N PRO A 174 4.50 5.72 -4.86
CA PRO A 174 3.09 5.90 -4.54
C PRO A 174 2.57 7.26 -4.99
N GLY A 175 3.40 8.30 -4.94
CA GLY A 175 2.97 9.69 -5.13
C GLY A 175 2.64 10.04 -6.57
N VAL A 176 3.38 9.56 -7.58
CA VAL A 176 3.08 9.93 -8.97
C VAL A 176 1.71 9.38 -9.40
N PRO A 177 1.36 8.09 -9.21
CA PRO A 177 0.00 7.62 -9.50
C PRO A 177 -1.08 8.37 -8.71
N LEU A 178 -0.84 8.65 -7.42
CA LEU A 178 -1.79 9.38 -6.58
C LEU A 178 -1.99 10.82 -7.04
N LEU A 179 -0.93 11.55 -7.38
CA LEU A 179 -1.01 12.92 -7.89
C LEU A 179 -1.73 12.98 -9.22
N LEU A 180 -1.53 11.99 -10.11
CA LEU A 180 -2.29 11.90 -11.35
C LEU A 180 -3.78 11.67 -11.08
N LEU A 181 -4.14 10.83 -10.10
CA LEU A 181 -5.53 10.60 -9.72
C LEU A 181 -6.17 11.85 -9.10
N LEU A 182 -5.46 12.52 -8.18
CA LEU A 182 -5.92 13.75 -7.55
C LEU A 182 -6.12 14.85 -8.59
N GLY A 183 -5.11 15.12 -9.41
CA GLY A 183 -5.18 16.17 -10.42
C GLY A 183 -6.22 15.88 -11.50
N TRP A 184 -6.44 14.62 -11.86
CA TRP A 184 -7.54 14.25 -12.76
C TRP A 184 -8.92 14.53 -12.14
N THR A 185 -9.10 14.16 -10.87
CA THR A 185 -10.37 14.35 -10.15
C THR A 185 -10.67 15.83 -9.97
N GLU A 186 -9.68 16.60 -9.54
CA GLU A 186 -9.78 18.04 -9.35
C GLU A 186 -10.03 18.78 -10.67
N ALA A 187 -9.31 18.42 -11.74
CA ALA A 187 -9.54 19.00 -13.06
C ALA A 187 -10.98 18.75 -13.58
N LEU A 188 -11.57 17.59 -13.28
CA LEU A 188 -12.97 17.32 -13.60
C LEU A 188 -13.93 18.14 -12.73
N ASN A 189 -13.63 18.33 -11.45
CA ASN A 189 -14.46 19.14 -10.55
C ASN A 189 -14.45 20.63 -10.92
N MET A 190 -13.32 21.13 -11.41
CA MET A 190 -13.18 22.51 -11.90
C MET A 190 -13.70 22.72 -13.33
N ALA A 191 -13.94 21.66 -14.10
CA ALA A 191 -14.37 21.78 -15.47
C ALA A 191 -15.78 22.40 -15.55
N PRO A 192 -16.05 23.31 -16.50
CA PRO A 192 -17.39 23.87 -16.68
C PRO A 192 -18.42 22.76 -16.87
N ARG A 193 -19.52 22.80 -16.12
CA ARG A 193 -20.57 21.78 -16.17
C ARG A 193 -21.13 21.57 -17.59
N SER A 194 -21.11 22.62 -18.43
CA SER A 194 -21.50 22.54 -19.84
C SER A 194 -20.64 21.61 -20.69
N TRP A 195 -19.39 21.36 -20.31
CA TRP A 195 -18.50 20.41 -21.00
C TRP A 195 -18.76 18.96 -20.58
N LEU A 196 -19.33 18.77 -19.39
CA LEU A 196 -19.58 17.46 -18.79
C LEU A 196 -21.02 16.97 -19.01
N ILE A 197 -21.87 17.80 -19.61
CA ILE A 197 -23.24 17.42 -19.98
C ILE A 197 -23.28 17.24 -21.50
N LEU A 198 -23.60 16.02 -21.93
CA LEU A 198 -23.82 15.73 -23.34
C LEU A 198 -25.08 16.42 -23.86
N SER A 199 -25.22 16.55 -25.18
CA SER A 199 -26.40 17.17 -25.82
C SER A 199 -27.73 16.51 -25.46
N ASN A 200 -27.70 15.25 -25.03
CA ASN A 200 -28.85 14.48 -24.55
C ASN A 200 -29.15 14.67 -23.04
N GLY A 201 -28.43 15.57 -22.35
CA GLY A 201 -28.59 15.83 -20.92
C GLY A 201 -27.88 14.84 -20.00
N THR A 202 -27.12 13.89 -20.54
CA THR A 202 -26.38 12.91 -19.71
C THR A 202 -25.14 13.55 -19.10
N ASP A 203 -25.01 13.46 -17.78
CA ASP A 203 -23.79 13.84 -17.06
C ASP A 203 -22.73 12.74 -17.22
N ILE A 204 -21.59 13.09 -17.80
CA ILE A 204 -20.47 12.17 -18.03
C ILE A 204 -19.35 12.30 -17.00
N GLN A 205 -19.45 13.18 -16.00
CA GLN A 205 -18.39 13.41 -15.01
C GLN A 205 -17.98 12.12 -14.30
N SER A 206 -18.94 11.36 -13.77
CA SER A 206 -18.66 10.08 -13.09
C SER A 206 -18.02 9.05 -14.02
N THR A 207 -18.46 9.01 -15.28
CA THR A 207 -17.88 8.11 -16.30
C THR A 207 -16.44 8.50 -16.61
N LEU A 208 -16.16 9.80 -16.78
CA LEU A 208 -14.82 10.32 -17.00
C LEU A 208 -13.91 10.07 -15.80
N SER A 209 -14.40 10.28 -14.58
CA SER A 209 -13.67 10.01 -13.34
C SER A 209 -13.26 8.54 -13.23
N LEU A 210 -14.21 7.61 -13.41
CA LEU A 210 -13.94 6.17 -13.41
C LEU A 210 -12.97 5.76 -14.53
N SER A 211 -13.14 6.31 -15.73
CA SER A 211 -12.28 6.00 -16.88
C SER A 211 -10.85 6.50 -16.67
N GLY A 212 -10.65 7.72 -16.18
CA GLY A 212 -9.31 8.26 -15.88
C GLY A 212 -8.64 7.51 -14.75
N THR A 213 -9.39 7.16 -13.70
CA THR A 213 -8.90 6.28 -12.62
C THR A 213 -8.41 4.95 -13.18
N PHE A 214 -9.22 4.30 -14.02
CA PHE A 214 -8.84 3.05 -14.67
C PHE A 214 -7.59 3.20 -15.54
N VAL A 215 -7.47 4.28 -16.31
CA VAL A 215 -6.29 4.57 -17.14
C VAL A 215 -5.04 4.73 -16.27
N VAL A 216 -5.08 5.51 -15.18
CA VAL A 216 -3.94 5.67 -14.28
C VAL A 216 -3.52 4.31 -13.72
N PHE A 217 -4.46 3.51 -13.18
CA PHE A 217 -4.15 2.17 -12.66
C PHE A 217 -3.59 1.22 -13.73
N LEU A 218 -4.08 1.29 -14.96
CA LEU A 218 -3.60 0.47 -16.07
C LEU A 218 -2.13 0.78 -16.42
N PHE A 219 -1.73 2.05 -16.35
CA PHE A 219 -0.38 2.52 -16.68
C PHE A 219 0.58 2.60 -15.47
N THR A 220 0.09 2.49 -14.24
CA THR A 220 0.91 2.41 -13.01
C THR A 220 2.11 1.45 -13.13
N PRO A 221 2.01 0.23 -13.71
CA PRO A 221 3.17 -0.66 -13.85
C PRO A 221 4.28 -0.08 -14.74
N VAL A 222 3.90 0.66 -15.78
CA VAL A 222 4.85 1.34 -16.67
C VAL A 222 5.53 2.49 -15.93
N MET A 223 4.77 3.27 -15.17
CA MET A 223 5.31 4.35 -14.34
C MET A 223 6.29 3.80 -13.31
N ILE A 224 5.89 2.76 -12.56
CA ILE A 224 6.71 2.10 -11.54
C ILE A 224 8.03 1.60 -12.13
N ARG A 225 8.03 1.03 -13.34
CA ARG A 225 9.26 0.62 -14.03
C ARG A 225 10.27 1.77 -14.17
N TYR A 226 9.82 2.96 -14.59
CA TYR A 226 10.71 4.12 -14.74
C TYR A 226 11.07 4.78 -13.42
N LEU A 227 10.18 4.69 -12.42
CA LEU A 227 10.42 5.20 -11.08
C LEU A 227 11.43 4.34 -10.31
N TRP A 228 11.41 3.02 -10.47
CA TRP A 228 12.44 2.12 -9.96
C TRP A 228 13.70 2.13 -10.81
N ASP A 229 14.85 1.83 -10.19
CA ASP A 229 16.10 1.61 -10.91
C ASP A 229 16.11 0.19 -11.51
N THR A 230 15.36 0.03 -12.59
CA THR A 230 15.20 -1.24 -13.29
C THR A 230 15.78 -1.19 -14.69
N GLN A 231 16.34 -2.31 -15.12
CA GLN A 231 16.76 -2.55 -16.49
C GLN A 231 16.23 -3.90 -16.94
N SER A 232 16.10 -4.11 -18.24
CA SER A 232 15.80 -5.44 -18.78
C SER A 232 16.87 -6.43 -18.31
N MET A 233 16.44 -7.62 -17.87
CA MET A 233 17.38 -8.66 -17.47
C MET A 233 18.25 -9.02 -18.68
N PRO A 234 19.59 -9.05 -18.54
CA PRO A 234 20.47 -9.43 -19.63
C PRO A 234 20.21 -10.86 -20.12
N ASP A 235 20.48 -11.10 -21.40
CA ASP A 235 20.39 -12.44 -21.97
C ASP A 235 21.35 -13.39 -21.25
N SER A 236 20.76 -14.44 -20.68
CA SER A 236 21.46 -15.44 -19.87
C SER A 236 20.67 -16.76 -19.88
N PRO A 237 21.32 -17.89 -19.52
CA PRO A 237 20.63 -19.16 -19.34
C PRO A 237 19.49 -19.05 -18.31
N MET A 238 19.71 -18.29 -17.23
CA MET A 238 18.69 -18.01 -16.22
C MET A 238 17.49 -17.27 -16.81
N ARG A 239 17.71 -16.18 -17.55
CA ARG A 239 16.62 -15.45 -18.22
C ARG A 239 15.81 -16.36 -19.14
N SER A 240 16.49 -17.19 -19.94
CA SER A 240 15.84 -18.13 -20.86
C SER A 240 14.99 -19.17 -20.11
N ARG A 241 15.49 -19.70 -18.99
CA ARG A 241 14.75 -20.62 -18.11
C ARG A 241 13.49 -19.97 -17.54
N LEU A 242 13.59 -18.75 -17.02
CA LEU A 242 12.46 -18.03 -16.43
C LEU A 242 11.40 -17.63 -17.46
N LEU A 243 11.82 -17.25 -18.68
CA LEU A 243 10.91 -17.03 -19.81
C LEU A 243 10.22 -18.33 -20.24
N GLY A 244 10.95 -19.44 -20.26
CA GLY A 244 10.42 -20.78 -20.51
C GLY A 244 9.33 -21.16 -19.50
N LEU A 245 9.55 -20.84 -18.22
CA LEU A 245 8.57 -21.05 -17.15
C LEU A 245 7.28 -20.24 -17.36
N CYS A 246 7.41 -18.96 -17.74
CA CYS A 246 6.26 -18.12 -18.08
C CYS A 246 5.46 -18.71 -19.25
N LYS A 247 6.16 -19.19 -20.29
CA LYS A 247 5.54 -19.83 -21.46
C LYS A 247 4.83 -21.13 -21.08
N HIS A 248 5.46 -21.96 -20.27
CA HIS A 248 4.89 -23.23 -19.77
C HIS A 248 3.54 -22.99 -19.06
N HIS A 249 3.51 -22.00 -18.15
CA HIS A 249 2.30 -21.64 -17.40
C HIS A 249 1.35 -20.70 -18.15
N ARG A 250 1.62 -20.40 -19.43
CA ARG A 250 0.84 -19.50 -20.30
C ARG A 250 0.63 -18.11 -19.69
N VAL A 251 1.67 -17.60 -19.03
CA VAL A 251 1.68 -16.25 -18.45
C VAL A 251 2.38 -15.30 -19.40
N GLY A 252 1.59 -14.41 -20.02
CA GLY A 252 2.12 -13.32 -20.83
C GLY A 252 2.76 -12.25 -19.94
N ILE A 253 4.00 -11.90 -20.23
CA ILE A 253 4.73 -10.78 -19.62
C ILE A 253 5.30 -9.91 -20.73
N ARG A 254 5.56 -8.64 -20.42
CA ARG A 254 6.29 -7.75 -21.31
C ARG A 254 7.78 -8.01 -21.23
N ASP A 255 8.31 -8.12 -20.01
CA ASP A 255 9.74 -8.39 -19.78
C ASP A 255 10.00 -8.85 -18.34
N ILE A 256 11.18 -9.45 -18.12
CA ILE A 256 11.75 -9.70 -16.79
C ILE A 256 12.77 -8.57 -16.54
N LEU A 257 12.54 -7.82 -15.47
CA LEU A 257 13.37 -6.67 -15.09
C LEU A 257 14.34 -7.06 -13.99
N TYR A 258 15.61 -6.72 -14.20
CA TYR A 258 16.64 -6.70 -13.18
C TYR A 258 16.51 -5.42 -12.36
N TRP A 259 16.19 -5.56 -11.07
CA TRP A 259 16.04 -4.45 -10.14
C TRP A 259 17.31 -4.25 -9.31
N LYS A 260 17.98 -3.11 -9.53
CA LYS A 260 19.18 -2.71 -8.78
C LYS A 260 18.78 -2.22 -7.40
N THR A 261 18.98 -3.05 -6.37
CA THR A 261 18.76 -2.65 -4.98
C THR A 261 20.05 -2.26 -4.27
N SER A 262 21.21 -2.41 -4.93
CA SER A 262 22.53 -2.12 -4.37
C SER A 262 22.79 -2.88 -3.07
N GLY A 263 22.44 -4.17 -3.05
CA GLY A 263 22.58 -5.01 -1.84
C GLY A 263 21.50 -4.78 -0.79
N GLY A 264 20.41 -4.07 -1.12
CA GLY A 264 19.43 -3.61 -0.15
C GLY A 264 18.40 -4.66 0.28
N MET A 265 17.94 -5.51 -0.65
CA MET A 265 16.95 -6.56 -0.37
C MET A 265 16.90 -7.66 -1.43
N ALA A 266 16.70 -8.89 -0.98
CA ALA A 266 16.33 -10.01 -1.85
C ALA A 266 14.81 -10.03 -2.02
N ASN A 267 14.32 -9.81 -3.25
CA ASN A 267 12.88 -9.83 -3.50
C ASN A 267 12.52 -10.19 -4.95
N GLY A 268 11.37 -10.83 -5.10
CA GLY A 268 10.65 -10.98 -6.37
C GLY A 268 9.36 -10.17 -6.32
N ALA A 269 8.90 -9.65 -7.45
CA ALA A 269 7.59 -9.01 -7.53
C ALA A 269 7.02 -9.07 -8.94
N VAL A 270 5.73 -9.36 -9.07
CA VAL A 270 4.97 -9.07 -10.29
C VAL A 270 4.20 -7.77 -10.20
N ILE A 271 4.35 -6.91 -11.21
CA ILE A 271 3.51 -5.72 -11.40
C ILE A 271 2.74 -5.80 -12.71
N GLY A 272 1.49 -5.34 -12.69
CA GLY A 272 0.66 -5.14 -13.88
C GLY A 272 -0.40 -6.20 -14.16
N PHE A 273 -1.54 -5.71 -14.64
CA PHE A 273 -2.77 -6.48 -14.84
C PHE A 273 -2.81 -7.17 -16.20
N VAL A 274 -2.37 -6.47 -17.25
CA VAL A 274 -2.42 -6.93 -18.65
C VAL A 274 -1.05 -7.42 -19.06
N GLY A 275 -0.98 -8.57 -19.74
CA GLY A 275 0.31 -9.20 -20.10
C GLY A 275 1.29 -8.29 -20.83
N LYS A 276 0.80 -7.43 -21.74
CA LYS A 276 1.62 -6.44 -22.49
C LYS A 276 2.19 -5.32 -21.62
N LEU A 277 1.67 -5.11 -20.41
CA LEU A 277 2.09 -4.10 -19.44
C LEU A 277 2.58 -4.75 -18.12
N ARG A 278 2.75 -6.07 -18.11
CA ARG A 278 3.15 -6.83 -16.93
C ARG A 278 4.66 -7.03 -16.91
N TYR A 279 5.27 -6.77 -15.77
CA TYR A 279 6.69 -6.97 -15.54
C TYR A 279 6.91 -7.86 -14.33
N ILE A 280 7.92 -8.72 -14.40
CA ILE A 280 8.40 -9.48 -13.25
C ILE A 280 9.75 -8.87 -12.86
N LEU A 281 9.89 -8.46 -11.61
CA LEU A 281 11.08 -7.83 -11.08
C LEU A 281 11.80 -8.82 -10.18
N LEU A 282 13.09 -9.00 -10.43
CA LEU A 282 13.99 -9.79 -9.60
C LEU A 282 15.16 -8.91 -9.18
N THR A 283 15.44 -8.86 -7.87
CA THR A 283 16.51 -8.02 -7.37
C THR A 283 17.89 -8.59 -7.68
N ASP A 284 18.87 -7.70 -7.75
CA ASP A 284 20.30 -8.02 -7.84
C ASP A 284 20.74 -9.06 -6.80
N VAL A 285 20.39 -8.85 -5.53
CA VAL A 285 20.73 -9.77 -4.43
C VAL A 285 20.13 -11.16 -4.62
N LEU A 286 18.86 -11.21 -5.02
CA LEU A 286 18.15 -12.48 -5.25
C LEU A 286 18.83 -13.29 -6.35
N LEU A 287 19.15 -12.64 -7.47
CA LEU A 287 19.76 -13.31 -8.62
C LEU A 287 21.21 -13.73 -8.38
N SER A 288 21.96 -13.01 -7.55
CA SER A 288 23.38 -13.30 -7.30
C SER A 288 23.63 -14.30 -6.17
N GLN A 289 22.73 -14.40 -5.19
CA GLN A 289 22.98 -15.18 -3.95
C GLN A 289 22.10 -16.41 -3.79
N MET A 290 20.97 -16.51 -4.52
CA MET A 290 20.09 -17.68 -4.41
C MET A 290 20.46 -18.77 -5.42
N SER A 291 20.26 -20.03 -5.02
CA SER A 291 20.47 -21.17 -5.92
C SER A 291 19.48 -21.15 -7.10
N PRO A 292 19.84 -21.70 -8.28
CA PRO A 292 18.95 -21.70 -9.44
C PRO A 292 17.57 -22.34 -9.20
N SER A 293 17.51 -23.40 -8.38
CA SER A 293 16.26 -24.05 -7.97
C SER A 293 15.41 -23.13 -7.08
N CYS A 294 16.02 -22.39 -6.16
CA CYS A 294 15.31 -21.44 -5.32
C CYS A 294 14.80 -20.23 -6.13
N ILE A 295 15.57 -19.73 -7.10
CA ILE A 295 15.12 -18.69 -8.03
C ILE A 295 13.91 -19.17 -8.85
N GLU A 296 13.94 -20.42 -9.33
CA GLU A 296 12.80 -21.01 -10.04
C GLU A 296 11.56 -21.14 -9.14
N ALA A 297 11.73 -21.57 -7.88
CA ALA A 297 10.64 -21.66 -6.92
C ALA A 297 10.00 -20.28 -6.63
N VAL A 298 10.82 -19.23 -6.44
CA VAL A 298 10.34 -17.84 -6.30
C VAL A 298 9.61 -17.41 -7.57
N MET A 299 10.15 -17.71 -8.75
CA MET A 299 9.50 -17.36 -10.01
C MET A 299 8.15 -18.08 -10.19
N ALA A 300 8.06 -19.36 -9.83
CA ALA A 300 6.83 -20.12 -9.87
C ALA A 300 5.77 -19.54 -8.91
N HIS A 301 6.19 -19.07 -7.73
CA HIS A 301 5.35 -18.33 -6.79
C HIS A 301 4.82 -17.01 -7.40
N GLU A 302 5.70 -16.20 -8.00
CA GLU A 302 5.31 -14.95 -8.69
C GLU A 302 4.33 -15.20 -9.86
N ILE A 303 4.58 -16.24 -10.65
CA ILE A 303 3.69 -16.70 -11.73
C ILE A 303 2.33 -17.12 -11.20
N ALA A 304 2.27 -17.74 -10.01
CA ALA A 304 1.02 -18.15 -9.39
C ALA A 304 0.10 -16.95 -9.12
N HIS A 305 0.64 -15.82 -8.64
CA HIS A 305 -0.14 -14.59 -8.44
C HIS A 305 -0.85 -14.13 -9.71
N VAL A 306 -0.18 -14.29 -10.85
CA VAL A 306 -0.75 -13.96 -12.16
C VAL A 306 -1.77 -15.00 -12.58
N ARG A 307 -1.41 -16.28 -12.53
CA ARG A 307 -2.22 -17.38 -13.06
C ARG A 307 -3.54 -17.53 -12.30
N LYS A 308 -3.51 -17.31 -10.99
CA LYS A 308 -4.67 -17.34 -10.07
C LYS A 308 -5.37 -15.98 -9.96
N LYS A 309 -4.87 -14.95 -10.65
CA LYS A 309 -5.42 -13.58 -10.69
C LYS A 309 -5.52 -12.94 -9.29
N HIS A 310 -4.55 -13.18 -8.41
CA HIS A 310 -4.59 -12.70 -7.01
C HIS A 310 -4.79 -11.19 -6.92
N MET A 311 -4.13 -10.40 -7.78
CA MET A 311 -4.30 -8.93 -7.77
C MET A 311 -5.75 -8.51 -8.06
N PHE A 312 -6.40 -9.12 -9.05
CA PHE A 312 -7.80 -8.84 -9.39
C PHE A 312 -8.73 -9.19 -8.22
N TRP A 313 -8.59 -10.40 -7.67
CA TRP A 313 -9.41 -10.83 -6.53
C TRP A 313 -9.17 -9.98 -5.29
N MET A 314 -7.95 -9.51 -5.07
CA MET A 314 -7.62 -8.64 -3.94
C MET A 314 -8.26 -7.25 -4.07
N ILE A 315 -8.27 -6.67 -5.27
CA ILE A 315 -8.96 -5.38 -5.52
C ILE A 315 -10.47 -5.54 -5.40
N ALA A 316 -11.03 -6.58 -6.02
CA ALA A 316 -12.46 -6.85 -5.91
C ALA A 316 -12.87 -7.07 -4.44
N ALA A 317 -12.09 -7.83 -3.68
CA ALA A 317 -12.31 -8.02 -2.23
C ALA A 317 -12.21 -6.69 -1.47
N ALA A 318 -11.13 -5.94 -1.68
CA ALA A 318 -10.91 -4.66 -1.00
C ALA A 318 -12.05 -3.66 -1.23
N GLY A 319 -12.48 -3.49 -2.49
CA GLY A 319 -13.57 -2.59 -2.85
C GLY A 319 -14.92 -3.04 -2.31
N SER A 320 -15.27 -4.32 -2.48
CA SER A 320 -16.54 -4.85 -1.98
C SER A 320 -16.65 -4.80 -0.46
N MET A 321 -15.56 -5.15 0.25
CA MET A 321 -15.50 -5.06 1.70
C MET A 321 -15.65 -3.62 2.20
N MET A 322 -15.03 -2.65 1.50
CA MET A 322 -15.13 -1.24 1.87
C MET A 322 -16.60 -0.80 1.85
N VAL A 323 -17.29 -1.00 0.71
CA VAL A 323 -18.71 -0.64 0.56
C VAL A 323 -19.60 -1.38 1.57
N ILE A 324 -19.42 -2.69 1.73
CA ILE A 324 -20.27 -3.50 2.63
C ILE A 324 -20.08 -3.09 4.09
N TYR A 325 -18.83 -2.90 4.54
CA TYR A 325 -18.56 -2.57 5.93
C TYR A 325 -18.94 -1.14 6.26
N GLU A 326 -18.69 -0.20 5.37
CA GLU A 326 -19.13 1.19 5.51
C GLU A 326 -20.65 1.26 5.60
N MET A 327 -21.37 0.57 4.70
CA MET A 327 -22.82 0.51 4.77
C MET A 327 -23.32 -0.15 6.06
N PHE A 328 -22.76 -1.30 6.41
CA PHE A 328 -23.18 -2.06 7.60
C PHE A 328 -22.96 -1.26 8.89
N PHE A 329 -21.75 -0.73 9.10
CA PHE A 329 -21.43 0.02 10.31
C PHE A 329 -22.06 1.42 10.30
N GLY A 330 -22.14 2.08 9.14
CA GLY A 330 -22.81 3.36 8.98
C GLY A 330 -24.27 3.26 9.43
N VAL A 331 -25.03 2.30 8.89
CA VAL A 331 -26.43 2.06 9.30
C VAL A 331 -26.53 1.65 10.76
N LEU A 332 -25.66 0.75 11.23
CA LEU A 332 -25.69 0.27 12.62
C LEU A 332 -25.49 1.41 13.62
N PHE A 333 -24.44 2.23 13.44
CA PHE A 333 -24.13 3.31 14.36
C PHE A 333 -25.07 4.50 14.20
N TRP A 334 -25.56 4.78 12.99
CA TRP A 334 -26.65 5.73 12.80
C TRP A 334 -27.88 5.32 13.61
N TYR A 335 -28.32 4.05 13.50
CA TYR A 335 -29.46 3.55 14.25
C TYR A 335 -29.23 3.65 15.76
N MET A 336 -28.05 3.27 16.26
CA MET A 336 -27.69 3.42 17.67
C MET A 336 -27.70 4.89 18.11
N GLY A 337 -27.23 5.80 17.26
CA GLY A 337 -27.25 7.25 17.48
C GLY A 337 -28.67 7.78 17.62
N VAL A 338 -29.58 7.37 16.74
CA VAL A 338 -31.01 7.73 16.81
C VAL A 338 -31.65 7.22 18.11
N GLN A 339 -31.42 5.94 18.46
CA GLN A 339 -31.96 5.37 19.70
C GLN A 339 -31.42 6.09 20.95
N PHE A 340 -30.15 6.47 20.94
CA PHE A 340 -29.54 7.24 22.02
C PHE A 340 -30.11 8.66 22.09
N SER A 341 -30.24 9.35 20.95
CA SER A 341 -30.81 10.70 20.86
C SER A 341 -32.24 10.73 21.42
N ASN A 342 -33.07 9.75 21.09
CA ASN A 342 -34.45 9.64 21.58
C ASN A 342 -34.57 9.52 23.12
N GLN A 343 -33.50 9.18 23.83
CA GLN A 343 -33.46 9.09 25.29
C GLN A 343 -33.01 10.40 25.96
N LEU A 344 -32.50 11.36 25.18
CA LEU A 344 -31.99 12.62 25.69
C LEU A 344 -33.12 13.64 25.89
N ILE A 345 -32.96 14.49 26.90
CA ILE A 345 -33.75 15.70 27.07
C ILE A 345 -33.22 16.73 26.07
N GLN A 346 -34.10 17.28 25.22
CA GLN A 346 -33.75 18.21 24.12
C GLN A 346 -32.77 17.61 23.09
N PRO A 347 -33.17 16.53 22.38
CA PRO A 347 -32.31 15.82 21.43
C PRO A 347 -31.75 16.71 20.32
N GLN A 348 -32.48 17.78 19.95
CA GLN A 348 -32.09 18.70 18.89
C GLN A 348 -30.76 19.40 19.17
N LEU A 349 -30.39 19.60 20.43
CA LEU A 349 -29.12 20.24 20.82
C LEU A 349 -27.90 19.33 20.58
N TRP A 350 -28.10 18.01 20.60
CA TRP A 350 -27.01 17.03 20.55
C TRP A 350 -26.96 16.24 19.25
N GLN A 351 -28.00 16.35 18.42
CA GLN A 351 -28.16 15.54 17.21
C GLN A 351 -26.94 15.60 16.29
N SER A 352 -26.44 16.81 15.97
CA SER A 352 -25.25 16.98 15.12
C SER A 352 -24.00 16.28 15.69
N THR A 353 -23.78 16.38 16.99
CA THR A 353 -22.64 15.74 17.67
C THR A 353 -22.79 14.22 17.67
N ILE A 354 -24.00 13.72 17.91
CA ILE A 354 -24.30 12.28 17.91
C ILE A 354 -24.10 11.70 16.51
N ASP A 355 -24.63 12.35 15.48
CA ASP A 355 -24.52 11.89 14.09
C ASP A 355 -23.04 11.85 13.64
N THR A 356 -22.30 12.92 13.91
CA THR A 356 -20.85 12.98 13.62
C THR A 356 -20.10 11.88 14.35
N THR A 357 -20.40 11.67 15.64
CA THR A 357 -19.73 10.65 16.47
C THR A 357 -20.07 9.25 15.97
N ALA A 358 -21.33 8.98 15.65
CA ALA A 358 -21.79 7.70 15.13
C ALA A 358 -21.11 7.38 13.79
N MET A 359 -21.03 8.36 12.88
CA MET A 359 -20.33 8.23 11.61
C MET A 359 -18.84 7.91 11.82
N LEU A 360 -18.14 8.65 12.68
CA LEU A 360 -16.71 8.42 12.97
C LEU A 360 -16.46 7.02 13.54
N ILE A 361 -17.29 6.58 14.49
CA ILE A 361 -17.17 5.22 15.05
C ILE A 361 -17.46 4.18 13.95
N GLY A 362 -18.47 4.41 13.12
CA GLY A 362 -18.79 3.53 11.99
C GLY A 362 -17.62 3.38 11.02
N MET A 363 -17.00 4.49 10.62
CA MET A 363 -15.82 4.52 9.76
C MET A 363 -14.63 3.78 10.38
N LEU A 364 -14.35 4.02 11.66
CA LEU A 364 -13.25 3.35 12.37
C LEU A 364 -13.47 1.83 12.47
N MET A 365 -14.70 1.40 12.75
CA MET A 365 -15.06 -0.02 12.83
C MET A 365 -14.99 -0.70 11.46
N ALA A 366 -15.49 -0.02 10.41
CA ALA A 366 -15.38 -0.48 9.03
C ALA A 366 -13.92 -0.63 8.59
N GLY A 367 -13.09 0.38 8.83
CA GLY A 367 -11.66 0.36 8.52
C GLY A 367 -10.91 -0.72 9.31
N GLY A 368 -11.21 -0.87 10.61
CA GLY A 368 -10.62 -1.91 11.45
C GLY A 368 -10.91 -3.32 10.95
N LEU A 369 -12.18 -3.61 10.62
CA LEU A 369 -12.58 -4.90 10.06
C LEU A 369 -11.98 -5.13 8.67
N TRP A 370 -11.92 -4.09 7.84
CA TRP A 370 -11.28 -4.13 6.53
C TRP A 370 -9.81 -4.56 6.63
N VAL A 371 -9.04 -3.97 7.55
CA VAL A 371 -7.63 -4.32 7.76
C VAL A 371 -7.47 -5.80 8.15
N VAL A 372 -8.33 -6.32 9.02
CA VAL A 372 -8.29 -7.73 9.44
C VAL A 372 -8.64 -8.67 8.28
N SER A 373 -9.75 -8.39 7.58
CA SER A 373 -10.25 -9.19 6.46
C SER A 373 -9.27 -9.20 5.28
N PHE A 374 -8.72 -8.03 4.91
CA PHE A 374 -7.73 -7.90 3.84
C PHE A 374 -6.48 -8.74 4.13
N GLY A 375 -5.92 -8.60 5.34
CA GLY A 375 -4.75 -9.38 5.74
C GLY A 375 -5.03 -10.89 5.72
N TRP A 376 -6.23 -11.30 6.14
CA TRP A 376 -6.64 -12.70 6.10
C TRP A 376 -6.67 -13.25 4.68
N ILE A 377 -7.30 -12.56 3.72
CA ILE A 377 -7.37 -12.97 2.30
C ILE A 377 -5.96 -13.01 1.69
N SER A 378 -5.17 -11.96 1.90
CA SER A 378 -3.80 -11.86 1.39
C SER A 378 -2.99 -13.11 1.79
N ARG A 379 -3.02 -13.52 3.06
CA ARG A 379 -2.31 -14.72 3.54
C ARG A 379 -2.80 -16.03 2.92
N ARG A 380 -4.06 -16.12 2.45
CA ARG A 380 -4.52 -17.31 1.69
C ARG A 380 -3.95 -17.32 0.27
N MET A 381 -3.91 -16.17 -0.38
CA MET A 381 -3.34 -16.02 -1.72
C MET A 381 -1.84 -16.37 -1.73
N GLU A 382 -1.10 -15.97 -0.69
CA GLU A 382 0.31 -16.35 -0.52
C GLU A 382 0.48 -17.87 -0.40
N ARG A 383 -0.33 -18.54 0.43
CA ARG A 383 -0.31 -20.00 0.52
C ARG A 383 -0.70 -20.68 -0.79
N GLN A 384 -1.65 -20.10 -1.53
CA GLN A 384 -2.01 -20.63 -2.85
C GLN A 384 -0.86 -20.49 -3.84
N ALA A 385 -0.09 -19.40 -3.77
CA ALA A 385 1.10 -19.20 -4.58
C ALA A 385 2.24 -20.16 -4.19
N ASP A 386 2.47 -20.37 -2.90
CA ASP A 386 3.44 -21.35 -2.39
C ASP A 386 3.10 -22.77 -2.81
N SER A 387 1.83 -23.17 -2.69
CA SER A 387 1.35 -24.47 -3.15
C SER A 387 1.51 -24.65 -4.65
N PHE A 388 1.29 -23.59 -5.43
CA PHE A 388 1.51 -23.64 -6.88
C PHE A 388 2.99 -23.82 -7.21
N ALA A 389 3.89 -23.14 -6.50
CA ALA A 389 5.32 -23.30 -6.68
C ALA A 389 5.77 -24.75 -6.40
N VAL A 390 5.32 -25.33 -5.29
CA VAL A 390 5.64 -26.74 -4.96
C VAL A 390 5.05 -27.73 -5.99
N ALA A 391 3.83 -27.49 -6.46
CA ALA A 391 3.24 -28.33 -7.52
C ALA A 391 3.99 -28.21 -8.84
N HIS A 392 4.53 -27.02 -9.16
CA HIS A 392 5.41 -26.83 -10.30
C HIS A 392 6.70 -27.63 -10.14
N MET A 393 7.35 -27.59 -8.97
CA MET A 393 8.57 -28.38 -8.71
C MET A 393 8.30 -29.89 -8.87
N ALA A 394 7.21 -30.39 -8.28
CA ALA A 394 6.80 -31.79 -8.44
C ALA A 394 6.58 -32.16 -9.90
N GLN A 395 5.91 -31.30 -10.68
CA GLN A 395 5.70 -31.54 -12.11
C GLN A 395 7.02 -31.53 -12.90
N ALA A 396 7.95 -30.62 -12.58
CA ALA A 396 9.25 -30.53 -13.23
C ALA A 396 10.11 -31.79 -12.96
N ASN A 397 9.97 -32.38 -11.78
CA ASN A 397 10.63 -33.63 -11.39
C ASN A 397 9.89 -34.90 -11.85
N GLY A 398 8.72 -34.76 -12.48
CA GLY A 398 7.90 -35.89 -12.95
C GLY A 398 7.08 -36.58 -11.85
N HIS A 399 6.95 -35.96 -10.69
CA HIS A 399 6.24 -36.49 -9.54
C HIS A 399 4.73 -36.25 -9.63
N VAL A 400 3.94 -37.31 -9.41
CA VAL A 400 2.47 -37.22 -9.34
C VAL A 400 1.99 -36.69 -7.99
N ARG A 401 2.72 -37.03 -6.93
CA ARG A 401 2.50 -36.56 -5.56
C ARG A 401 3.70 -35.73 -5.14
N ILE A 402 3.48 -34.74 -4.29
CA ILE A 402 4.54 -33.88 -3.78
C ILE A 402 5.47 -34.72 -2.92
N GLU A 403 6.74 -34.76 -3.31
CA GLU A 403 7.82 -35.37 -2.54
C GLU A 403 8.50 -34.34 -1.63
N PRO A 404 9.26 -34.78 -0.60
CA PRO A 404 9.94 -33.87 0.31
C PRO A 404 10.86 -32.86 -0.39
N GLU A 405 11.52 -33.25 -1.48
CA GLU A 405 12.41 -32.37 -2.24
C GLU A 405 11.69 -31.23 -2.96
N ASP A 406 10.48 -31.49 -3.48
CA ASP A 406 9.65 -30.48 -4.15
C ASP A 406 9.24 -29.37 -3.19
N ALA A 407 8.86 -29.75 -1.96
CA ALA A 407 8.56 -28.83 -0.89
C ALA A 407 9.83 -28.14 -0.35
N HIS A 408 10.95 -28.85 -0.30
CA HIS A 408 12.23 -28.33 0.18
C HIS A 408 12.72 -27.15 -0.65
N ALA A 409 12.60 -27.19 -1.99
CA ALA A 409 13.02 -26.09 -2.85
C ALA A 409 12.33 -24.76 -2.50
N MET A 410 11.01 -24.78 -2.24
CA MET A 410 10.29 -23.57 -1.84
C MET A 410 10.56 -23.18 -0.38
N ILE A 411 10.71 -24.16 0.53
CA ILE A 411 11.07 -23.90 1.94
C ILE A 411 12.45 -23.24 2.04
N GLN A 412 13.42 -23.76 1.28
CA GLN A 412 14.77 -23.22 1.18
C GLN A 412 14.75 -21.83 0.56
N ALA A 413 13.99 -21.61 -0.51
CA ALA A 413 13.84 -20.28 -1.10
C ALA A 413 13.33 -19.25 -0.07
N LEU A 414 12.34 -19.62 0.75
CA LEU A 414 11.86 -18.75 1.83
C LEU A 414 12.92 -18.49 2.91
N ASP A 415 13.72 -19.50 3.23
CA ASP A 415 14.81 -19.40 4.22
C ASP A 415 15.94 -18.49 3.71
N GLU A 416 16.37 -18.68 2.46
CA GLU A 416 17.35 -17.83 1.79
C GLU A 416 16.85 -16.38 1.72
N VAL A 417 15.60 -16.16 1.30
CA VAL A 417 15.01 -14.81 1.30
C VAL A 417 14.98 -14.21 2.70
N ALA A 418 14.71 -15.00 3.75
CA ALA A 418 14.75 -14.53 5.14
C ALA A 418 16.18 -14.14 5.57
N GLY A 419 17.15 -14.99 5.26
CA GLY A 419 18.57 -14.82 5.58
C GLY A 419 19.18 -13.60 4.90
N LEU A 420 18.97 -13.47 3.58
CA LEU A 420 19.44 -12.35 2.75
C LEU A 420 18.87 -11.01 3.20
N ASN A 421 17.64 -11.02 3.72
CA ASN A 421 16.97 -9.84 4.25
C ASN A 421 17.26 -9.61 5.75
N HIS A 422 17.97 -10.51 6.42
CA HIS A 422 18.18 -10.49 7.87
C HIS A 422 16.87 -10.38 8.67
N VAL A 423 15.84 -11.11 8.23
CA VAL A 423 14.53 -11.16 8.87
C VAL A 423 14.37 -12.48 9.60
N ARG A 424 13.99 -12.42 10.88
CA ARG A 424 13.62 -13.61 11.65
C ARG A 424 12.41 -14.30 11.02
N ILE A 425 12.48 -15.62 10.82
CA ILE A 425 11.42 -16.39 10.16
C ILE A 425 10.09 -16.37 10.92
N GLU A 426 10.11 -16.14 12.25
CA GLU A 426 8.89 -16.06 13.06
C GLU A 426 8.21 -14.68 13.01
N LYS A 427 8.88 -13.68 12.42
CA LYS A 427 8.36 -12.31 12.36
C LYS A 427 7.04 -12.31 11.59
N LYS A 428 5.97 -11.84 12.25
CA LYS A 428 4.64 -11.71 11.63
C LYS A 428 4.65 -10.57 10.60
N SER A 429 4.19 -10.85 9.39
CA SER A 429 3.78 -9.86 8.40
C SER A 429 2.26 -9.85 8.27
N TRP A 430 1.65 -8.65 8.25
CA TRP A 430 0.20 -8.51 8.11
C TRP A 430 -0.31 -9.12 6.79
N ARG A 431 0.37 -8.85 5.67
CA ARG A 431 -0.02 -9.33 4.33
C ARG A 431 0.48 -10.74 4.02
N HIS A 432 1.70 -11.07 4.45
CA HIS A 432 2.39 -12.30 4.02
C HIS A 432 2.40 -13.42 5.07
N GLY A 433 1.96 -13.16 6.31
CA GLY A 433 2.17 -14.08 7.43
C GLY A 433 3.65 -14.13 7.84
N SER A 434 4.01 -15.04 8.75
CA SER A 434 5.42 -15.32 9.02
C SER A 434 5.97 -16.36 8.04
N ILE A 435 7.27 -16.33 7.80
CA ILE A 435 7.94 -17.32 6.93
C ILE A 435 7.82 -18.71 7.55
N ALA A 436 8.00 -18.83 8.87
CA ALA A 436 7.81 -20.09 9.59
C ALA A 436 6.40 -20.68 9.39
N TRP A 437 5.36 -19.83 9.38
CA TRP A 437 3.98 -20.29 9.14
C TRP A 437 3.77 -20.80 7.71
N ARG A 438 4.44 -20.20 6.72
CA ARG A 438 4.42 -20.66 5.32
C ARG A 438 5.18 -21.97 5.16
N GLN A 439 6.38 -22.06 5.73
CA GLN A 439 7.20 -23.29 5.71
C GLN A 439 6.46 -24.46 6.37
N GLU A 440 5.83 -24.24 7.53
CA GLU A 440 5.04 -25.27 8.21
C GLU A 440 3.88 -25.75 7.35
N TYR A 441 3.17 -24.82 6.69
CA TYR A 441 2.13 -25.18 5.75
C TYR A 441 2.67 -26.02 4.57
N LEU A 442 3.82 -25.67 4.00
CA LEU A 442 4.42 -26.43 2.89
C LEU A 442 4.77 -27.87 3.28
N ARG A 443 5.23 -28.10 4.51
CA ARG A 443 5.49 -29.47 5.02
C ARG A 443 4.23 -30.34 5.01
N THR A 444 3.05 -29.75 5.24
CA THR A 444 1.77 -30.49 5.19
C THR A 444 1.35 -30.93 3.79
N LEU A 445 2.01 -30.41 2.73
CA LEU A 445 1.68 -30.75 1.35
C LEU A 445 2.39 -32.01 0.85
N VAL A 446 3.41 -32.50 1.56
CA VAL A 446 4.08 -33.76 1.22
C VAL A 446 3.05 -34.89 1.16
N SER A 447 3.17 -35.77 0.17
CA SER A 447 2.24 -36.86 -0.19
C SER A 447 0.91 -36.45 -0.82
N GLN A 448 0.59 -35.16 -0.88
CA GLN A 448 -0.62 -34.68 -1.58
C GLN A 448 -0.43 -34.77 -3.10
N LYS A 449 -1.53 -34.93 -3.84
CA LYS A 449 -1.49 -34.90 -5.31
C LYS A 449 -1.19 -33.49 -5.80
N ALA A 450 -0.15 -33.31 -6.62
CA ALA A 450 0.26 -31.99 -7.13
C ALA A 450 -0.87 -31.28 -7.91
N SER A 451 -1.76 -32.05 -8.55
CA SER A 451 -2.91 -31.52 -9.31
C SER A 451 -4.10 -31.06 -8.46
N ARG A 452 -4.14 -31.39 -7.15
CA ARG A 452 -5.31 -31.11 -6.29
C ARG A 452 -4.85 -30.75 -4.87
N LEU A 453 -4.60 -29.47 -4.65
CA LEU A 453 -4.12 -28.98 -3.36
C LEU A 453 -5.27 -28.43 -2.50
N PRO A 454 -5.23 -28.63 -1.16
CA PRO A 454 -6.32 -28.21 -0.27
C PRO A 454 -6.68 -26.72 -0.35
N ILE A 455 -5.67 -25.85 -0.53
CA ILE A 455 -5.86 -24.40 -0.58
C ILE A 455 -6.70 -23.94 -1.79
N ASP A 456 -6.66 -24.69 -2.90
CA ASP A 456 -7.46 -24.38 -4.08
C ASP A 456 -8.97 -24.55 -3.83
N ARG A 457 -9.36 -25.42 -2.88
CA ARG A 457 -10.78 -25.55 -2.47
C ARG A 457 -11.20 -24.34 -1.64
N THR A 458 -10.38 -23.94 -0.67
CA THR A 458 -10.62 -22.75 0.14
C THR A 458 -10.71 -21.49 -0.72
N MET A 459 -9.78 -21.32 -1.66
CA MET A 459 -9.76 -20.15 -2.53
C MET A 459 -10.94 -20.09 -3.49
N ARG A 460 -11.50 -21.23 -3.93
CA ARG A 460 -12.76 -21.24 -4.69
C ARG A 460 -13.92 -20.62 -3.90
N TRP A 461 -14.06 -20.98 -2.62
CA TRP A 461 -15.06 -20.37 -1.75
C TRP A 461 -14.79 -18.89 -1.49
N VAL A 462 -13.53 -18.52 -1.26
CA VAL A 462 -13.16 -17.10 -1.09
C VAL A 462 -13.49 -16.29 -2.34
N CYS A 463 -13.15 -16.78 -3.54
CA CYS A 463 -13.50 -16.10 -4.79
C CYS A 463 -15.02 -16.00 -4.99
N LEU A 464 -15.79 -17.05 -4.64
CA LEU A 464 -17.25 -17.00 -4.70
C LEU A 464 -17.81 -15.92 -3.76
N LEU A 465 -17.31 -15.84 -2.53
CA LEU A 465 -17.71 -14.80 -1.58
C LEU A 465 -17.34 -13.40 -2.07
N ILE A 466 -16.19 -13.24 -2.73
CA ILE A 466 -15.80 -11.96 -3.35
C ILE A 466 -16.76 -11.59 -4.48
N VAL A 467 -17.18 -12.54 -5.33
CA VAL A 467 -18.17 -12.28 -6.39
C VAL A 467 -19.51 -11.87 -5.78
N LEU A 468 -20.02 -12.62 -4.80
CA LEU A 468 -21.27 -12.29 -4.11
C LEU A 468 -21.18 -10.93 -3.42
N GLY A 469 -20.05 -10.64 -2.77
CA GLY A 469 -19.78 -9.34 -2.17
C GLY A 469 -19.78 -8.21 -3.21
N ALA A 470 -19.10 -8.38 -4.34
CA ALA A 470 -19.09 -7.38 -5.41
C ALA A 470 -20.48 -7.13 -6.01
N LEU A 471 -21.30 -8.18 -6.18
CA LEU A 471 -22.69 -8.05 -6.64
C LEU A 471 -23.54 -7.29 -5.61
N LEU A 472 -23.38 -7.62 -4.32
CA LEU A 472 -24.06 -6.92 -3.23
C LEU A 472 -23.63 -5.43 -3.18
N SER A 473 -22.33 -5.14 -3.28
CA SER A 473 -21.82 -3.77 -3.32
C SER A 473 -22.37 -2.99 -4.51
N ALA A 474 -22.38 -3.59 -5.71
CA ALA A 474 -22.95 -2.95 -6.89
C ALA A 474 -24.47 -2.69 -6.72
N TRP A 475 -25.21 -3.60 -6.10
CA TRP A 475 -26.62 -3.41 -5.80
C TRP A 475 -26.83 -2.30 -4.76
N LEU A 476 -26.03 -2.25 -3.69
CA LEU A 476 -26.07 -1.20 -2.66
C LEU A 476 -25.82 0.18 -3.26
N LEU A 477 -24.76 0.33 -4.07
CA LEU A 477 -24.40 1.58 -4.74
C LEU A 477 -25.47 2.08 -5.74
N ASN A 478 -26.30 1.17 -6.28
CA ASN A 478 -27.40 1.51 -7.21
C ASN A 478 -28.75 1.76 -6.49
N GLY A 479 -28.70 2.31 -5.27
CA GLY A 479 -29.88 2.65 -4.47
C GLY A 479 -30.64 1.41 -3.96
N GLY A 480 -29.93 0.29 -3.73
CA GLY A 480 -30.53 -0.95 -3.26
C GLY A 480 -31.34 -0.78 -1.97
N LEU A 481 -30.81 0.02 -1.02
CA LEU A 481 -31.49 0.31 0.24
C LEU A 481 -32.77 1.12 0.05
N GLU A 482 -32.73 2.17 -0.76
CA GLU A 482 -33.92 2.98 -1.07
C GLU A 482 -35.01 2.13 -1.72
N LYS A 483 -34.64 1.16 -2.57
CA LYS A 483 -35.58 0.22 -3.18
C LYS A 483 -36.24 -0.72 -2.17
N ILE A 484 -35.50 -1.20 -1.16
CA ILE A 484 -36.08 -2.03 -0.08
C ILE A 484 -36.99 -1.18 0.80
N GLU A 485 -36.55 0.02 1.17
CA GLU A 485 -37.27 0.88 2.10
C GLU A 485 -38.54 1.45 1.48
N ASN A 486 -38.53 1.83 0.20
CA ASN A 486 -39.74 2.23 -0.55
C ASN A 486 -40.74 1.08 -0.73
N TYR A 487 -40.28 -0.17 -0.61
CA TYR A 487 -41.14 -1.35 -0.62
C TYR A 487 -41.74 -1.67 0.76
N LEU A 488 -41.12 -1.17 1.84
CA LEU A 488 -41.48 -1.49 3.22
C LEU A 488 -42.16 -0.32 3.97
N LEU A 489 -41.95 0.95 3.58
CA LEU A 489 -42.51 2.14 4.25
C LEU A 489 -42.92 3.24 3.24
N PRO A 490 -44.13 3.85 3.36
CA PRO A 490 -44.55 4.96 2.52
C PRO A 490 -43.79 6.27 2.83
N PRO A 491 -43.72 7.22 1.88
CA PRO A 491 -42.70 8.27 1.86
C PRO A 491 -43.04 9.44 2.78
N GLN A 492 -42.55 9.44 4.03
CA GLN A 492 -42.60 10.63 4.90
C GLN A 492 -41.37 10.75 5.81
N SER A 493 -40.23 11.17 5.27
CA SER A 493 -39.20 12.02 5.91
C SER A 493 -38.00 12.24 4.97
N PRO A 494 -37.30 13.39 5.04
CA PRO A 494 -36.15 13.69 4.19
C PRO A 494 -34.96 12.80 4.58
N LYS A 495 -34.32 12.19 3.57
CA LYS A 495 -33.26 11.18 3.73
C LYS A 495 -31.93 11.75 3.24
N VAL A 496 -30.87 11.60 4.03
CA VAL A 496 -29.49 11.87 3.62
C VAL A 496 -28.72 10.57 3.73
N TYR A 497 -28.46 9.92 2.60
CA TYR A 497 -27.45 8.89 2.49
C TYR A 497 -26.24 9.55 1.82
N VAL A 498 -25.13 9.67 2.55
CA VAL A 498 -23.86 10.07 1.96
C VAL A 498 -23.31 8.85 1.23
N ILE A 499 -23.17 8.96 -0.10
CA ILE A 499 -22.49 7.99 -0.96
C ILE A 499 -21.01 8.37 -1.03
#